data_AF-A0A433UWS5-F1
#
_entry.id   AF-A0A433UWS5-F1
#
_cell.length_a   1.000
_cell.length_b   1.000
_cell.length_c   1.000
_cell.angle_alpha   90.00
_cell.angle_beta   90.00
_cell.angle_gamma   90.00
#
_symmetry.space_group_name_H-M   'P 1'
#
loop_
_entity.id
_entity.type
_entity.pdbx_description
1 polymer ?
#
loop_
_entity_poly.entity_id
_entity_poly.type
_entity_poly.pdbx_seq_one_letter_code
_entity_poly.pdbx_strand_id
1 'polypeptide(L)'
;MLVSEESYTSVASFLDQDPIPTYGEVASKEVKFSGRRIRTKLYQAGNGLLIYADVNGSLNILRKVVPTAFSLGIGGVVVRPVGVIPGKRKA
;
A
#
# COMPACT_ATOMS: atom_id res chain seq x y z
N MET A 1 12.83 18.63 9.65
CA MET A 1 12.79 17.19 9.91
C MET A 1 11.34 16.85 10.24
N LEU A 2 10.65 16.06 9.40
CA LEU A 2 9.31 15.56 9.72
C LEU A 2 9.48 14.34 10.61
N VAL A 3 9.03 14.43 11.86
CA VAL A 3 8.99 13.31 12.80
C VAL A 3 7.57 12.77 12.79
N SER A 4 7.41 11.49 12.46
CA SER A 4 6.15 10.77 12.56
C SER A 4 6.36 9.59 13.48
N GLU A 5 5.33 9.26 14.25
CA GLU A 5 5.33 8.04 15.07
C GLU A 5 5.44 6.79 14.18
N GLU A 6 6.05 5.74 14.71
CA GLU A 6 6.21 4.46 14.02
C GLU A 6 4.88 3.69 14.05
N SER A 7 4.49 3.09 12.92
CA SER A 7 3.26 2.29 12.81
C SER A 7 3.49 1.05 11.95
N TYR A 8 2.56 0.09 12.02
CA TYR A 8 2.64 -1.21 11.34
C TYR A 8 2.35 -1.14 9.82
N THR A 9 2.81 -0.11 9.13
CA THR A 9 2.55 0.15 7.69
C THR A 9 3.13 -0.93 6.77
N SER A 10 4.15 -1.67 7.21
CA SER A 10 4.76 -2.76 6.45
C SER A 10 4.02 -4.09 6.58
N VAL A 11 3.19 -4.26 7.62
CA VAL A 11 2.51 -5.52 7.95
C VAL A 11 1.01 -5.44 7.62
N ALA A 12 0.37 -4.32 7.90
CA ALA A 12 -1.04 -4.10 7.60
C ALA A 12 -1.33 -4.28 6.11
N SER A 13 -2.45 -4.93 5.80
CA SER A 13 -2.90 -5.06 4.42
C SER A 13 -3.56 -3.76 3.96
N PHE A 14 -3.00 -3.16 2.91
CA PHE A 14 -3.65 -2.01 2.29
C PHE A 14 -5.00 -2.42 1.69
N LEU A 15 -5.03 -3.54 0.97
CA LEU A 15 -6.19 -4.00 0.20
C LEU A 15 -7.36 -4.43 1.08
N ASP A 16 -7.09 -5.04 2.23
CA ASP A 16 -8.13 -5.44 3.18
C ASP A 16 -8.51 -4.32 4.16
N GLN A 17 -7.91 -3.14 4.00
CA GLN A 17 -8.14 -1.97 4.84
C GLN A 17 -7.85 -2.23 6.33
N ASP A 18 -6.79 -3.00 6.61
CA ASP A 18 -6.39 -3.29 7.98
C ASP A 18 -6.15 -2.00 8.79
N PRO A 19 -6.47 -2.00 10.10
CA PRO A 19 -6.09 -0.90 10.96
C PRO A 19 -4.58 -0.73 10.98
N ILE A 20 -4.10 0.52 11.02
CA ILE A 20 -2.68 0.86 11.10
C ILE A 20 -2.43 1.49 12.48
N PRO A 21 -2.33 0.67 13.55
CA PRO A 21 -2.10 1.22 14.89
C PRO A 21 -0.70 1.84 14.98
N THR A 22 -0.53 2.81 15.87
CA THR A 22 0.78 3.34 16.23
C THR A 22 1.47 2.37 17.20
N TYR A 23 2.77 2.17 17.01
CA TYR A 23 3.56 1.27 17.84
C TYR A 23 3.58 1.76 19.29
N GLY A 24 3.19 0.90 20.24
CA GLY A 24 3.17 1.21 21.67
C GLY A 24 1.79 1.56 22.24
N GLU A 25 0.78 1.77 21.39
CA GLU A 25 -0.60 1.94 21.84
C GLU A 25 -1.22 0.61 22.27
N VAL A 26 -2.21 0.64 23.17
CA VAL A 26 -2.92 -0.57 23.64
C VAL A 26 -3.51 -1.34 22.45
N ALA A 27 -4.05 -0.62 21.48
CA ALA A 27 -4.61 -1.18 20.25
C ALA A 27 -3.58 -1.99 19.43
N SER A 28 -2.27 -1.70 19.54
CA SER A 28 -1.27 -2.39 18.72
C SER A 28 -1.01 -3.84 19.16
N LYS A 29 -1.39 -4.21 20.39
CA LYS A 29 -1.13 -5.56 20.95
C LYS A 29 -2.14 -6.61 20.50
N GLU A 30 -3.34 -6.19 20.09
CA GLU A 30 -4.46 -7.09 19.78
C GLU A 30 -4.78 -7.15 18.29
N VAL A 31 -4.12 -6.35 17.46
CA VAL A 31 -4.40 -6.28 16.03
C VAL A 31 -3.84 -7.51 15.31
N LYS A 32 -4.76 -8.28 14.74
CA LYS A 32 -4.47 -9.36 13.81
C LYS A 32 -4.62 -8.84 12.38
N PHE A 33 -3.49 -8.71 11.68
CA PHE A 33 -3.46 -8.31 10.27
C PHE A 33 -3.97 -9.44 9.38
N SER A 34 -4.69 -9.10 8.31
CA SER A 34 -5.23 -10.06 7.35
C SER A 34 -4.16 -10.59 6.40
N GLY A 35 -3.19 -9.73 6.05
CA GLY A 35 -2.14 -10.03 5.10
C GLY A 35 -0.78 -10.26 5.76
N ARG A 36 0.19 -10.64 4.93
CA ARG A 36 1.56 -10.93 5.36
C ARG A 36 2.58 -10.67 4.26
N ARG A 37 3.78 -10.27 4.65
CA ARG A 37 4.94 -10.23 3.76
C ARG A 37 5.47 -11.65 3.55
N ILE A 38 5.54 -12.12 2.31
CA ILE A 38 6.06 -13.46 1.99
C ILE A 38 7.57 -13.41 1.70
N ARG A 39 8.01 -12.40 0.94
CA ARG A 39 9.40 -12.23 0.51
C ARG A 39 9.78 -10.75 0.53
N THR A 40 11.05 -10.44 0.30
CA THR A 40 11.55 -9.06 0.24
C THR A 40 10.70 -8.16 -0.65
N LYS A 41 10.27 -8.65 -1.82
CA LYS A 41 9.51 -7.87 -2.80
C LYS A 41 8.00 -8.14 -2.81
N LEU A 42 7.52 -9.17 -2.10
CA LEU A 42 6.15 -9.67 -2.26
C LEU A 42 5.38 -9.65 -0.94
N TYR A 43 4.18 -9.10 -1.01
CA TYR A 43 3.19 -9.07 0.04
C TYR A 43 1.93 -9.83 -0.42
N GLN A 44 1.31 -10.55 0.49
CA GLN A 44 0.06 -11.28 0.26
C GLN A 44 -1.04 -10.68 1.11
N ALA A 45 -2.10 -10.21 0.47
CA ALA A 45 -3.33 -9.77 1.15
C ALA A 45 -4.13 -10.98 1.68
N GLY A 46 -5.10 -10.72 2.54
CA GLY A 46 -5.93 -11.75 3.19
C GLY A 46 -6.71 -12.61 2.20
N ASN A 47 -7.10 -12.04 1.05
CA ASN A 47 -7.71 -12.79 -0.05
C ASN A 47 -6.71 -13.63 -0.90
N GLY A 48 -5.43 -13.66 -0.52
CA GLY A 48 -4.38 -14.38 -1.23
C GLY A 48 -3.72 -13.61 -2.38
N LEU A 49 -4.20 -12.41 -2.73
CA LEU A 49 -3.64 -11.61 -3.82
C LEU A 49 -2.22 -11.15 -3.50
N LEU A 50 -1.32 -11.26 -4.49
CA LEU A 50 0.07 -10.84 -4.37
C LEU A 50 0.26 -9.42 -4.92
N ILE A 51 0.84 -8.55 -4.11
CA ILE A 51 1.25 -7.20 -4.49
C ILE A 51 2.71 -6.97 -4.11
N TYR A 52 3.33 -5.94 -4.71
CA TYR A 52 4.67 -5.54 -4.30
C TYR A 52 4.66 -5.02 -2.86
N ALA A 53 5.61 -5.46 -2.05
CA ALA A 53 5.70 -5.05 -0.65
C ALA A 53 5.88 -3.53 -0.51
N ASP A 54 6.67 -2.91 -1.40
CA ASP A 54 6.90 -1.46 -1.41
C ASP A 54 5.62 -0.68 -1.78
N VAL A 55 4.79 -1.25 -2.66
CA VAL A 55 3.49 -0.67 -3.02
C VAL A 55 2.55 -0.74 -1.82
N ASN A 56 2.47 -1.87 -1.13
CA ASN A 56 1.67 -2.01 0.10
C ASN A 56 2.09 -0.97 1.15
N GLY A 57 3.40 -0.89 1.44
CA GLY A 57 3.95 0.06 2.42
C GLY A 57 3.68 1.51 2.03
N SER A 58 3.90 1.89 0.77
CA SER A 58 3.67 3.26 0.28
C SER A 58 2.21 3.67 0.40
N LEU A 59 1.28 2.78 0.04
CA LEU A 59 -0.15 3.05 0.13
C LEU A 59 -0.64 3.15 1.59
N ASN A 60 -0.09 2.34 2.50
CA ASN A 60 -0.39 2.43 3.92
C ASN A 60 0.15 3.72 4.55
N ILE A 61 1.34 4.18 4.16
CA ILE A 61 1.88 5.48 4.59
C ILE A 61 0.96 6.61 4.10
N LEU A 62 0.56 6.58 2.83
CA LEU A 62 -0.36 7.56 2.27
C LEU A 62 -1.68 7.57 3.04
N ARG A 63 -2.26 6.40 3.33
CA ARG A 63 -3.50 6.27 4.12
C ARG A 63 -3.36 6.81 5.54
N LYS A 64 -2.21 6.59 6.19
CA LYS A 64 -1.94 7.11 7.54
C LYS A 64 -1.82 8.64 7.55
N VAL A 65 -1.02 9.20 6.65
CA VAL A 65 -0.70 10.63 6.63
C VAL A 65 -1.83 11.46 6.04
N VAL A 66 -2.57 10.90 5.07
CA VAL A 66 -3.67 11.56 4.38
C VAL A 66 -4.88 10.61 4.37
N PRO A 67 -5.68 10.56 5.45
CA PRO A 67 -6.83 9.65 5.55
C PRO A 67 -7.87 9.84 4.44
N THR A 68 -7.95 11.03 3.86
CA THR A 68 -8.85 11.38 2.76
C THR A 68 -8.29 11.07 1.37
N ALA A 69 -7.07 10.54 1.26
CA ALA A 69 -6.41 10.32 -0.04
C ALA A 69 -7.23 9.46 -1.02
N PHE A 70 -8.08 8.58 -0.49
CA PHE A 70 -8.90 7.66 -1.29
C PHE A 70 -10.41 7.93 -1.16
N SER A 71 -10.85 8.95 -0.42
CA SER A 71 -12.29 9.18 -0.15
C SER A 71 -13.05 9.78 -1.32
N LEU A 72 -12.38 10.52 -2.19
CA LEU A 72 -12.99 11.20 -3.35
C LEU A 72 -12.98 10.36 -4.63
N GLY A 73 -12.46 9.12 -4.56
CA GLY A 73 -12.25 8.27 -5.73
C GLY A 73 -11.19 8.81 -6.69
N ILE A 74 -10.90 8.05 -7.75
CA ILE A 74 -9.98 8.47 -8.81
C ILE A 74 -10.83 9.10 -9.93
N GLY A 75 -10.74 10.42 -10.12
CA GLY A 75 -11.47 11.15 -11.16
C GLY A 75 -11.02 10.85 -12.60
N GLY A 76 -9.87 10.20 -12.78
CA GLY A 76 -9.37 9.76 -14.08
C GLY A 76 -7.89 9.43 -14.07
N VAL A 77 -7.45 8.60 -15.04
CA VAL A 77 -6.03 8.31 -15.27
C VAL A 77 -5.48 9.34 -16.25
N VAL A 78 -4.65 10.27 -15.78
CA VAL A 78 -4.08 11.36 -16.59
C VAL A 78 -3.04 10.86 -17.60
N VAL A 79 -2.26 9.84 -17.23
CA VAL A 79 -1.17 9.32 -18.08
C VAL A 79 -1.33 7.82 -18.24
N ARG A 80 -1.39 7.37 -19.50
CA ARG A 80 -1.31 5.95 -19.88
C ARG A 80 0.03 5.74 -20.59
N PRO A 81 1.10 5.39 -19.86
CA PRO A 81 2.39 5.18 -20.49
C PRO A 81 2.28 4.02 -21.49
N VAL A 82 2.66 4.30 -22.74
CA VAL A 82 2.73 3.29 -23.80
C VAL A 82 4.20 2.93 -23.97
N GLY A 83 4.52 1.64 -23.87
CA GLY A 83 5.84 1.14 -24.23
C GLY A 83 6.07 1.38 -25.73
N VAL A 84 6.94 2.32 -26.07
CA VAL A 84 7.35 2.55 -27.46
C VAL A 84 8.71 1.88 -27.65
N ILE A 85 8.77 0.90 -28.55
CA ILE A 85 10.03 0.33 -29.02
C ILE A 85 10.45 1.14 -30.25
N PRO A 86 11.55 1.91 -30.20
CA PRO A 86 12.05 2.63 -31.36
C PRO A 86 12.35 1.63 -32.50
N GLY A 87 11.75 1.83 -33.69
CA GLY A 87 12.05 1.04 -34.88
C GLY A 87 11.01 -0.01 -35.30
N LYS A 88 9.96 -0.28 -34.52
CA LYS A 88 8.80 -1.05 -35.01
C LYS A 88 7.69 -0.12 -35.47
N ARG A 89 7.59 0.13 -36.79
CA ARG A 89 6.36 0.67 -37.39
C ARG A 89 5.23 -0.31 -37.05
N LYS A 90 4.15 0.19 -36.45
CA LYS A 90 2.88 -0.55 -36.43
C LYS A 90 2.46 -0.72 -37.90
N ALA A 91 2.23 -1.97 -38.31
CA ALA A 91 1.50 -2.28 -39.53
C ALA A 91 0.03 -1.87 -39.37
#